data_AF-A0A520K4Q9-F1
#
_entry.id   AF-A0A520K4Q9-F1
#
_cell.length_a   1.000
_cell.length_b   1.000
_cell.length_c   1.000
_cell.angle_alpha   90.00
_cell.angle_beta   90.00
_cell.angle_gamma   90.00
#
_symmetry.space_group_name_H-M   'P 1'
#
loop_
_entity.id
_entity.type
_entity.pdbx_description
1 polymer ?
#
loop_
_entity_poly.entity_id
_entity_poly.type
_entity_poly.pdbx_seq_one_letter_code
_entity_poly.pdbx_strand_id
1 'polypeptide(L)'
;HNRKKLIRKYDGVRFTPKGRERAGVVKERHETIRSFLELIKVSEKIANKDACIIEHELEPETIEQLKKFVRFLKSTPDYSEWRAHFETFCKTGVHPDAARTGKQKTSGFSAQT
;
A
#
# COMPACT_ATOMS: atom_id res chain seq x y z
N HIS A 1 -20.04 17.49 15.46
CA HIS A 1 -18.75 18.21 15.58
C HIS A 1 -18.02 17.72 16.83
N ASN A 2 -16.92 16.97 16.69
CA ASN A 2 -15.78 16.98 17.62
C ASN A 2 -14.67 16.02 17.13
N ARG A 3 -13.74 16.56 16.32
CA ARG A 3 -12.51 15.88 15.91
C ARG A 3 -11.50 15.95 17.07
N LYS A 4 -11.18 14.82 17.71
CA LYS A 4 -9.96 14.73 18.53
C LYS A 4 -8.85 14.14 17.67
N LYS A 5 -8.11 15.05 17.03
CA LYS A 5 -6.84 14.82 16.34
C LYS A 5 -5.77 14.55 17.39
N LEU A 6 -5.49 13.29 17.70
CA LEU A 6 -4.37 12.91 18.57
C LEU A 6 -3.09 12.86 17.73
N ILE A 7 -2.40 13.99 17.67
CA ILE A 7 -0.99 14.03 17.23
C ILE A 7 -0.18 13.56 18.44
N ARG A 8 0.35 12.34 18.43
CA ARG A 8 1.42 11.96 19.36
C ARG A 8 2.76 12.03 18.63
N LYS A 9 3.53 13.07 18.94
CA LYS A 9 4.94 13.18 18.56
C LYS A 9 5.79 12.30 19.49
N TYR A 10 6.83 11.75 18.89
CA TYR A 10 7.83 10.83 19.44
C TYR A 10 8.51 11.36 20.70
N ASP A 11 8.69 10.50 21.70
CA ASP A 11 9.74 10.67 22.71
C ASP A 11 10.44 9.35 22.97
N GLY A 12 11.77 9.40 22.91
CA GLY A 12 12.67 8.25 22.87
C GLY A 12 12.52 7.29 24.05
N VAL A 13 12.39 6.00 23.74
CA VAL A 13 12.40 4.95 24.76
C VAL A 13 13.57 4.03 24.48
N ARG A 14 14.55 4.00 25.40
CA ARG A 14 15.58 2.96 25.47
C ARG A 14 14.89 1.59 25.42
N PHE A 15 15.05 0.87 24.32
CA PHE A 15 14.37 -0.41 24.13
C PHE A 15 14.95 -1.47 25.07
N THR A 16 14.13 -1.92 26.04
CA THR A 16 14.32 -3.21 26.71
C THR A 16 14.12 -4.34 25.69
N PRO A 17 14.49 -5.61 25.96
CA PRO A 17 14.30 -6.72 25.02
C PRO A 17 12.86 -6.83 24.48
N LYS A 18 11.84 -6.59 25.32
CA LYS A 18 10.41 -6.48 24.93
C LYS A 18 10.11 -5.25 24.07
N GLY A 19 10.84 -4.15 24.27
CA GLY A 19 10.78 -2.97 23.43
C GLY A 19 11.31 -3.21 22.02
N ARG A 20 12.35 -4.05 21.87
CA ARG A 20 12.91 -4.43 20.56
C ARG A 20 11.91 -5.23 19.72
N GLU A 21 11.20 -6.16 20.35
CA GLU A 21 10.16 -6.96 19.70
C GLU A 21 9.02 -6.07 19.20
N ARG A 22 8.53 -5.15 20.05
CA ARG A 22 7.49 -4.19 19.66
C ARG A 22 7.94 -3.23 18.56
N ALA A 23 9.19 -2.76 18.59
CA ALA A 23 9.76 -1.93 17.53
C ALA A 23 9.86 -2.68 16.19
N GLY A 24 10.18 -3.99 16.24
CA GLY A 24 10.20 -4.86 15.07
C GLY A 24 8.84 -4.97 14.40
N VAL A 25 7.79 -5.17 15.19
CA VAL A 25 6.40 -5.29 14.68
C VAL A 25 5.93 -4.00 14.02
N VAL A 26 6.19 -2.84 14.64
CA VAL A 26 5.82 -1.54 14.05
C VAL A 26 6.56 -1.32 12.73
N LYS A 27 7.89 -1.53 12.71
CA LYS A 27 8.68 -1.39 11.50
C LYS A 27 8.20 -2.31 10.37
N GLU A 28 7.86 -3.56 10.68
CA GLU A 28 7.36 -4.51 9.68
C GLU A 28 6.01 -4.08 9.08
N ARG A 29 5.11 -3.54 9.92
CA ARG A 29 3.82 -2.99 9.48
C ARG A 29 4.03 -1.81 8.53
N HIS A 30 4.86 -0.84 8.93
CA HIS A 30 5.24 0.30 8.10
C HIS A 30 5.73 -0.14 6.73
N GLU A 31 6.73 -1.02 6.68
CA GLU A 31 7.36 -1.44 5.42
C GLU A 31 6.40 -2.22 4.51
N THR A 32 5.49 -3.00 5.11
CA THR A 32 4.46 -3.73 4.36
C THR A 32 3.51 -2.76 3.67
N ILE A 33 2.97 -1.79 4.41
CA ILE A 33 2.02 -0.82 3.86
C ILE A 33 2.73 0.10 2.86
N ARG A 34 3.93 0.59 3.19
CA ARG A 34 4.74 1.41 2.28
C ARG A 34 4.99 0.68 0.96
N SER A 35 5.45 -0.58 1.03
CA SER A 35 5.69 -1.40 -0.16
C SER A 35 4.42 -1.57 -1.01
N PHE A 36 3.27 -1.76 -0.37
CA PHE A 36 1.99 -1.84 -1.06
C PHE A 36 1.60 -0.53 -1.74
N LEU A 37 1.77 0.61 -1.07
CA LEU A 37 1.46 1.93 -1.63
C LEU A 37 2.35 2.25 -2.85
N GLU A 38 3.64 1.93 -2.77
CA GLU A 38 4.56 2.07 -3.91
C GLU A 38 4.19 1.13 -5.06
N LEU A 39 3.70 -0.08 -4.77
CA LEU A 39 3.20 -1.02 -5.79
C LEU A 39 2.02 -0.44 -6.58
N ILE A 40 1.13 0.31 -5.93
CA ILE A 40 0.01 1.00 -6.56
C ILE A 40 0.38 2.42 -7.04
N LYS A 41 1.67 2.68 -7.28
CA LYS A 41 2.22 3.91 -7.89
C LYS A 41 2.04 5.18 -7.05
N VAL A 42 1.82 5.06 -5.74
CA VAL A 42 1.97 6.20 -4.83
C VAL A 42 3.46 6.55 -4.72
N SER A 43 3.80 7.83 -4.84
CA SER A 43 5.20 8.27 -4.71
C SER A 43 5.79 7.86 -3.36
N GLU A 44 7.08 7.50 -3.32
CA GLU A 44 7.77 7.08 -2.09
C GLU A 44 7.53 8.03 -0.91
N LYS A 45 7.59 9.35 -1.15
CA LYS A 45 7.35 10.37 -0.12
C LYS A 45 5.96 10.26 0.51
N ILE A 46 4.93 10.05 -0.30
CA ILE A 46 3.55 9.92 0.16
C ILE A 46 3.31 8.53 0.75
N ALA A 47 3.83 7.48 0.10
CA ALA A 47 3.76 6.11 0.60
C ALA A 47 4.37 5.97 2.00
N ASN A 48 5.52 6.60 2.24
CA ASN A 48 6.16 6.62 3.56
C ASN A 48 5.34 7.41 4.59
N LYS A 49 4.76 8.56 4.20
CA LYS A 49 3.93 9.36 5.10
C LYS A 49 2.65 8.63 5.49
N ASP A 50 1.94 8.08 4.51
CA ASP A 50 0.68 7.36 4.70
C ASP A 50 0.93 6.03 5.42
N ALA A 51 2.07 5.39 5.11
CA ALA A 51 2.87 4.49 5.95
C ALA A 51 2.57 4.59 7.46
N CYS A 52 3.12 5.65 8.02
CA CYS A 52 3.08 5.94 9.45
C CYS A 52 1.67 6.21 9.98
N ILE A 53 0.74 6.63 9.14
CA ILE A 53 -0.64 6.93 9.55
C ILE A 53 -1.44 5.62 9.62
N ILE A 54 -1.36 4.81 8.57
CA ILE A 54 -2.18 3.61 8.40
C ILE A 54 -1.72 2.49 9.34
N GLU A 55 -0.42 2.39 9.63
CA GLU A 55 0.13 1.28 10.40
C GLU A 55 -0.47 1.14 11.81
N HIS A 56 -0.94 2.24 12.40
CA HIS A 56 -1.53 2.28 13.72
C HIS A 56 -3.04 1.99 13.74
N GLU A 57 -3.70 2.04 12.58
CA GLU A 57 -5.16 1.96 12.46
C GLU A 57 -5.64 0.60 11.95
N LEU A 58 -4.78 -0.16 11.27
CA LEU A 58 -5.17 -1.47 10.71
C LEU A 58 -5.16 -2.58 11.77
N GLU A 59 -6.10 -3.51 11.66
CA GLU A 59 -6.07 -4.73 12.44
C GLU A 59 -4.88 -5.63 12.03
N PRO A 60 -4.30 -6.42 12.94
CA PRO A 60 -3.19 -7.32 12.61
C PRO A 60 -3.49 -8.28 11.46
N GLU A 61 -4.75 -8.73 11.34
CA GLU A 61 -5.19 -9.59 10.23
C GLU A 61 -5.04 -8.91 8.87
N THR A 62 -5.40 -7.63 8.77
CA THR A 62 -5.28 -6.85 7.54
C THR A 62 -3.82 -6.69 7.12
N ILE A 63 -2.93 -6.40 8.08
CA ILE A 63 -1.49 -6.31 7.83
C ILE A 63 -0.95 -7.64 7.29
N GLU A 64 -1.33 -8.75 7.91
CA GLU A 64 -0.82 -10.06 7.52
C GLU A 64 -1.29 -10.43 6.09
N GLN A 65 -2.53 -10.11 5.73
CA GLN A 65 -3.01 -10.29 4.36
C GLN A 65 -2.30 -9.37 3.36
N LEU A 66 -2.08 -8.09 3.71
CA LEU A 66 -1.31 -7.17 2.87
C LEU A 66 0.12 -7.66 2.65
N LYS A 67 0.78 -8.17 3.70
CA LYS A 67 2.12 -8.75 3.62
C LYS A 67 2.17 -9.94 2.66
N LYS A 68 1.21 -10.86 2.77
CA LYS A 68 1.07 -12.00 1.85
C LYS A 68 0.85 -11.53 0.42
N PHE A 69 0.01 -10.52 0.21
CA PHE A 69 -0.29 -9.97 -1.11
C PHE A 69 0.93 -9.30 -1.76
N VAL A 70 1.65 -8.44 -1.01
CA VAL A 70 2.90 -7.82 -1.47
C VAL A 70 3.93 -8.88 -1.86
N ARG A 71 4.07 -9.93 -1.04
CA ARG A 71 4.98 -11.05 -1.32
C ARG A 71 4.56 -11.82 -2.57
N PHE A 72 3.27 -12.14 -2.68
CA PHE A 72 2.70 -12.83 -3.84
C PHE A 72 3.03 -12.07 -5.12
N LEU A 73 2.73 -10.76 -5.17
CA LEU A 73 3.08 -9.91 -6.32
C LEU A 73 4.58 -9.96 -6.62
N LYS A 74 5.44 -9.72 -5.63
CA LYS A 74 6.91 -9.72 -5.83
C LYS A 74 7.48 -11.07 -6.30
N SER A 75 6.78 -12.17 -6.04
CA SER A 75 7.24 -13.53 -6.38
C SER A 75 6.77 -14.05 -7.74
N THR A 76 5.87 -13.34 -8.44
CA THR A 76 5.37 -13.81 -9.73
C THR A 76 6.37 -13.53 -10.86
N PRO A 77 6.58 -14.46 -11.82
CA PRO A 77 7.40 -14.21 -13.01
C PRO A 77 6.89 -13.02 -13.82
N ASP A 78 5.57 -12.85 -13.90
CA ASP A 78 4.89 -11.75 -14.60
C ASP A 78 4.86 -10.45 -13.77
N TYR A 79 5.69 -10.33 -12.72
CA TYR A 79 5.74 -9.13 -11.88
C TYR A 79 6.07 -7.86 -12.67
N SER A 80 6.93 -7.97 -13.69
CA SER A 80 7.25 -6.88 -14.60
C SER A 80 6.06 -6.51 -15.50
N GLU A 81 5.30 -7.50 -15.96
CA GLU A 81 4.20 -7.30 -16.90
C GLU A 81 3.03 -6.56 -16.26
N TRP A 82 2.50 -7.03 -15.13
CA TRP A 82 1.35 -6.34 -14.51
C TRP A 82 1.72 -4.93 -14.04
N ARG A 83 2.98 -4.70 -13.61
CA ARG A 83 3.45 -3.36 -13.24
C ARG A 83 3.49 -2.42 -14.43
N ALA A 84 4.01 -2.88 -15.56
CA ALA A 84 3.98 -2.12 -16.81
C ALA A 84 2.54 -1.87 -17.28
N HIS A 85 1.67 -2.88 -17.13
CA HIS A 85 0.26 -2.76 -17.48
C HIS A 85 -0.46 -1.74 -16.61
N PHE A 86 -0.24 -1.81 -15.30
CA PHE A 86 -0.80 -0.88 -14.34
C PHE A 86 -0.27 0.54 -14.56
N GLU A 87 1.02 0.71 -14.85
CA GLU A 87 1.59 2.02 -15.20
C GLU A 87 0.98 2.59 -16.47
N THR A 88 0.76 1.76 -17.49
CA THR A 88 0.06 2.19 -18.70
C THR A 88 -1.36 2.60 -18.38
N PHE A 89 -2.09 1.80 -17.59
CA PHE A 89 -3.45 2.11 -17.15
C PHE A 89 -3.52 3.44 -16.37
N CYS A 90 -2.56 3.72 -15.48
CA CYS A 90 -2.50 5.01 -14.77
C CYS A 90 -2.35 6.21 -15.71
N LYS A 91 -1.68 6.04 -16.86
CA LYS A 91 -1.45 7.11 -17.85
C LYS A 91 -2.60 7.26 -18.85
N THR A 92 -3.22 6.15 -19.25
CA THR A 92 -4.15 6.12 -20.37
C THR A 92 -5.60 5.82 -19.98
N GLY A 93 -5.84 5.28 -18.77
CA GLY A 93 -7.12 4.74 -18.35
C GLY A 93 -7.53 3.42 -19.04
N VAL A 94 -6.64 2.83 -19.86
CA VAL A 94 -6.92 1.62 -20.65
C VAL A 94 -6.01 0.49 -20.23
N HIS A 95 -6.59 -0.67 -19.93
CA HIS A 95 -5.82 -1.87 -19.60
C HIS A 95 -5.12 -2.40 -20.86
N PRO A 96 -3.80 -2.63 -20.88
CA PRO A 96 -3.09 -3.01 -22.12
C PRO A 96 -3.59 -4.29 -22.76
N ASP A 97 -4.02 -5.29 -21.98
CA ASP A 97 -4.61 -6.52 -22.53
C ASP A 97 -6.00 -6.30 -23.18
N ALA A 98 -6.69 -5.20 -22.85
CA ALA A 98 -7.93 -4.82 -23.52
C ALA A 98 -7.68 -4.28 -24.94
N ALA A 99 -6.44 -3.92 -25.28
CA ALA A 99 -6.07 -3.58 -26.66
C ALA A 99 -5.83 -4.83 -27.54
N ARG A 100 -5.52 -5.99 -26.94
CA ARG A 100 -5.35 -7.28 -27.66
C ARG A 100 -6.67 -7.97 -28.00
N THR A 101 -7.73 -7.69 -27.24
CA THR A 101 -9.05 -8.27 -27.47
C THR A 101 -9.96 -7.13 -27.90
N GLY A 102 -10.48 -7.17 -29.14
CA GLY A 102 -11.33 -6.11 -29.72
C GLY A 102 -12.69 -5.94 -29.03
N LYS A 103 -12.73 -5.74 -27.72
CA LYS A 103 -13.92 -5.47 -26.93
C LYS A 103 -13.68 -4.23 -26.07
N GLN A 104 -13.93 -3.07 -26.68
CA GLN A 104 -14.26 -1.87 -25.93
C GLN A 104 -15.53 -2.14 -25.11
N LYS A 105 -15.43 -2.16 -23.78
CA LYS A 105 -16.49 -1.70 -22.86
C LYS A 105 -15.86 -1.15 -21.59
N THR A 106 -15.58 0.15 -21.59
CA THR A 106 -15.47 0.90 -20.34
C THR A 106 -16.91 1.24 -19.90
N SER A 107 -17.50 0.41 -19.04
CA SER A 107 -18.60 0.89 -18.20
C SER A 107 -17.98 1.58 -16.99
N GLY A 108 -18.34 2.86 -16.82
CA GLY A 108 -17.64 3.81 -15.97
C GLY A 108 -17.53 3.42 -14.51
N PHE A 109 -16.38 3.73 -13.93
CA PHE A 109 -16.28 3.99 -12.51
C PHE A 109 -16.69 5.46 -12.32
N SER A 110 -18.00 5.72 -12.20
CA SER A 110 -18.44 7.02 -11.68
C SER A 110 -18.04 7.06 -10.21
N ALA A 111 -16.98 7.81 -9.89
CA ALA A 111 -16.79 8.27 -8.53
C ALA A 111 -17.93 9.24 -8.22
N GLN A 112 -18.98 8.76 -7.56
CA GLN A 112 -19.98 9.61 -6.94
C GLN A 112 -19.41 10.11 -5.61
N THR A 113 -19.22 11.44 -5.56
CA THR A 113 -19.24 12.39 -4.42
C THR A 113 -18.90 11.89 -3.03
#